data_AF-K1UXG9-F1
#
_entry.id   AF-K1UXG9-F1
#
_cell.length_a   1.000
_cell.length_b   1.000
_cell.length_c   1.000
_cell.angle_alpha   90.00
_cell.angle_beta   90.00
_cell.angle_gamma   90.00
#
_symmetry.space_group_name_H-M   'P 1'
#
loop_
_entity.id
_entity.type
_entity.pdbx_description
1 polymer ?
#
loop_
_entity_poly.entity_id
_entity_poly.type
_entity_poly.pdbx_seq_one_letter_code
_entity_poly.pdbx_strand_id
1 'polypeptide(L)'
;MFFEEDRIAAFREMICSDTVEEREAALDKILPYQQSDFEKLYEALEGCPVTIRFLDPPLHEFVPTEEADIKKLADAQGKTVEQIKAIIASLHEFNPMMGHRGLRLAVTYPEIAKMQTKAVIRAAINVQKAHPDWTVAPEIMIPLSCDAKELKYVKDIVVETADAEIAAAGSDMKYEVGTMIEIP
;
A
#
# COMPACT_ATOMS: atom_id res chain seq x y z
N MET A 1 -3.15 9.55 2.63
CA MET A 1 -2.47 8.30 3.02
C MET A 1 -0.97 8.27 2.69
N PHE A 2 -0.48 8.63 1.50
CA PHE A 2 0.97 8.55 1.16
C PHE A 2 1.69 9.89 0.93
N PHE A 3 1.00 10.97 0.54
CA PHE A 3 1.62 12.21 0.06
C PHE A 3 1.95 13.26 1.14
N GLU A 4 1.60 13.02 2.40
CA GLU A 4 2.00 13.91 3.50
C GLU A 4 3.51 13.82 3.75
N GLU A 5 4.13 14.90 4.22
CA GLU A 5 5.60 15.11 4.22
C GLU A 5 6.40 13.97 4.89
N ASP A 6 5.97 13.50 6.06
CA ASP A 6 6.64 12.38 6.75
C ASP A 6 6.40 11.03 6.06
N ARG A 7 5.26 10.87 5.41
CA ARG A 7 4.84 9.62 4.77
C ARG A 7 5.49 9.43 3.41
N ILE A 8 5.62 10.51 2.65
CA ILE A 8 6.27 10.51 1.35
C ILE A 8 7.76 10.21 1.49
N ALA A 9 8.40 10.64 2.57
CA ALA A 9 9.80 10.32 2.85
C ALA A 9 10.02 8.79 3.01
N ALA A 10 9.21 8.14 3.85
CA ALA A 10 9.28 6.68 4.04
C ALA A 10 8.94 5.92 2.75
N PHE A 11 8.00 6.43 1.94
CA PHE A 11 7.66 5.79 0.68
C PHE A 11 8.77 5.95 -0.37
N ARG A 12 9.46 7.09 -0.41
CA ARG A 12 10.65 7.31 -1.26
C ARG A 12 11.81 6.40 -0.86
N GLU A 13 12.00 6.18 0.43
CA GLU A 13 12.96 5.20 0.96
C GLU A 13 12.64 3.79 0.45
N MET A 14 11.37 3.35 0.51
CA MET A 14 10.96 2.07 -0.07
C MET A 14 11.31 1.98 -1.57
N ILE A 15 11.00 3.02 -2.34
CA ILE A 15 11.28 3.05 -3.79
C ILE A 15 12.79 2.93 -4.08
N CYS A 16 13.63 3.50 -3.22
CA CYS A 16 15.08 3.54 -3.41
C CYS A 16 15.82 2.39 -2.72
N SER A 17 15.13 1.47 -2.06
CA SER A 17 15.74 0.32 -1.38
C SER A 17 16.21 -0.75 -2.35
N ASP A 18 17.33 -1.42 -2.05
CA ASP A 18 17.91 -2.45 -2.91
C ASP A 18 17.37 -3.85 -2.60
N THR A 19 16.91 -4.06 -1.37
CA THR A 19 16.47 -5.37 -0.86
C THR A 19 14.99 -5.37 -0.45
N VAL A 20 14.39 -6.57 -0.36
CA VAL A 20 13.00 -6.71 0.12
C VAL A 20 12.92 -6.30 1.58
N GLU A 21 13.92 -6.64 2.37
CA GLU A 21 14.00 -6.36 3.81
C GLU A 21 14.02 -4.85 4.10
N GLU A 22 14.79 -4.09 3.31
CA GLU A 22 14.80 -2.63 3.38
C GLU A 22 13.44 -2.04 2.98
N ARG A 23 12.80 -2.58 1.94
CA ARG A 23 11.46 -2.14 1.52
C ARG A 23 10.42 -2.41 2.59
N GLU A 24 10.43 -3.59 3.22
CA GLU A 24 9.52 -3.91 4.32
C GLU A 24 9.75 -2.99 5.52
N ALA A 25 11.01 -2.73 5.89
CA ALA A 25 11.34 -1.79 6.98
C ALA A 25 10.86 -0.36 6.69
N ALA A 26 10.93 0.08 5.44
CA ALA A 26 10.39 1.36 5.00
C ALA A 26 8.86 1.41 5.05
N LEU A 27 8.19 0.34 4.61
CA LEU A 27 6.74 0.19 4.65
C LEU A 27 6.18 0.11 6.08
N ASP A 28 6.92 -0.49 7.01
CA ASP A 28 6.55 -0.54 8.43
C ASP A 28 6.50 0.85 9.07
N LYS A 29 7.29 1.82 8.58
CA LYS A 29 7.18 3.23 9.00
C LYS A 29 5.87 3.87 8.53
N ILE A 30 5.30 3.43 7.40
CA ILE A 30 4.07 3.96 6.82
C ILE A 30 2.83 3.33 7.46
N LEU A 31 2.92 2.06 7.84
CA LEU A 31 1.85 1.27 8.44
C LEU A 31 1.04 2.00 9.53
N PRO A 32 1.64 2.59 10.59
CA PRO A 32 0.87 3.25 11.65
C PRO A 32 0.06 4.45 11.13
N TYR A 33 0.58 5.18 10.14
CA TYR A 33 -0.14 6.31 9.56
C TYR A 33 -1.35 5.86 8.74
N GLN A 34 -1.20 4.80 7.94
CA GLN A 34 -2.33 4.26 7.19
C GLN A 34 -3.37 3.63 8.08
N GLN A 35 -2.93 2.86 9.09
CA GLN A 35 -3.86 2.28 10.06
C GLN A 35 -4.68 3.39 10.73
N SER A 36 -4.05 4.48 11.19
CA SER A 36 -4.78 5.60 11.81
C SER A 36 -5.76 6.28 10.85
N ASP A 37 -5.38 6.45 9.58
CA ASP A 37 -6.29 7.02 8.57
C ASP A 37 -7.50 6.11 8.33
N PHE A 38 -7.29 4.79 8.26
CA PHE A 38 -8.37 3.83 8.10
C PHE A 38 -9.27 3.75 9.34
N GLU A 39 -8.71 3.84 10.54
CA GLU A 39 -9.51 3.92 11.78
C GLU A 39 -10.45 5.12 11.71
N LYS A 40 -9.94 6.31 11.39
CA LYS A 40 -10.77 7.52 11.22
C LYS A 40 -11.83 7.36 10.13
N LEU A 41 -11.48 6.67 9.04
CA LEU A 41 -12.42 6.40 7.93
C LEU A 41 -13.57 5.50 8.40
N TYR A 42 -13.26 4.39 9.08
CA TYR A 42 -14.28 3.47 9.59
C TYR A 42 -15.15 4.11 10.67
N GLU A 43 -14.55 4.90 11.57
CA GLU A 43 -15.27 5.70 12.57
C GLU A 43 -16.29 6.63 11.92
N ALA A 44 -15.89 7.35 10.86
CA ALA A 44 -16.78 8.26 10.14
C ALA A 44 -17.92 7.55 9.39
N LEU A 45 -17.82 6.24 9.16
CA LEU A 45 -18.78 5.47 8.38
C LEU A 45 -19.72 4.60 9.23
N GLU A 46 -19.49 4.52 10.55
CA GLU A 46 -20.43 3.96 11.54
C GLU A 46 -21.00 2.58 11.14
N GLY A 47 -20.14 1.66 10.68
CA GLY A 47 -20.52 0.32 10.25
C GLY A 47 -21.07 0.21 8.82
N CYS A 48 -21.07 1.28 8.02
CA CYS A 48 -21.36 1.20 6.60
C CYS A 48 -20.20 0.50 5.83
N PRO A 49 -20.50 -0.20 4.72
CA PRO A 49 -19.47 -0.83 3.88
C PRO A 49 -18.46 0.18 3.34
N VAL A 50 -17.18 -0.22 3.29
CA VAL A 50 -16.07 0.62 2.82
C VAL A 50 -15.19 -0.17 1.86
N THR A 51 -15.25 0.21 0.58
CA THR A 51 -14.37 -0.33 -0.45
C THR A 51 -13.06 0.45 -0.52
N ILE A 52 -11.96 -0.18 -0.14
CA ILE A 52 -10.63 0.40 -0.12
C ILE A 52 -9.86 -0.09 -1.34
N ARG A 53 -9.59 0.84 -2.26
CA ARG A 53 -8.75 0.59 -3.42
C ARG A 53 -7.28 0.61 -3.02
N PHE A 54 -6.55 -0.44 -3.39
CA PHE A 54 -5.10 -0.50 -3.18
C PHE A 54 -4.34 0.50 -4.04
N LEU A 55 -3.02 0.62 -3.77
CA LEU A 55 -2.15 1.57 -4.45
C LEU A 55 -2.26 1.40 -5.98
N ASP A 56 -2.62 2.50 -6.63
CA ASP A 56 -2.91 2.57 -8.05
C ASP A 56 -1.84 3.34 -8.86
N PRO A 57 -1.27 4.47 -8.38
CA PRO A 57 -0.31 5.23 -9.18
C PRO A 57 1.05 4.51 -9.35
N PRO A 58 1.77 4.78 -10.45
CA PRO A 58 3.13 4.32 -10.65
C PRO A 58 4.11 5.00 -9.67
N LEU A 59 5.25 4.35 -9.40
CA LEU A 59 6.22 4.82 -8.40
C LEU A 59 6.87 6.17 -8.74
N HIS A 60 6.95 6.54 -10.02
CA HIS A 60 7.53 7.84 -10.41
C HIS A 60 6.71 9.04 -9.95
N GLU A 61 5.43 8.87 -9.60
CA GLU A 61 4.63 9.96 -9.02
C GLU A 61 5.07 10.34 -7.59
N PHE A 62 5.87 9.48 -6.94
CA PHE A 62 6.26 9.67 -5.53
C PHE A 62 7.72 10.11 -5.36
N VAL A 63 8.56 9.97 -6.39
CA VAL A 63 9.98 10.34 -6.31
C VAL A 63 10.17 11.86 -6.40
N PRO A 64 11.22 12.43 -5.76
CA PRO A 64 11.45 13.87 -5.77
C PRO A 64 11.95 14.37 -7.13
N THR A 65 11.53 15.57 -7.53
CA THR A 65 12.04 16.28 -8.70
C THR A 65 13.08 17.35 -8.34
N GLU A 66 12.99 17.92 -7.15
CA GLU A 66 13.87 18.99 -6.68
C GLU A 66 15.23 18.43 -6.23
N GLU A 67 16.32 19.04 -6.68
CA GLU A 67 17.69 18.64 -6.37
C GLU A 67 17.96 18.56 -4.86
N ALA A 68 17.37 19.46 -4.07
CA ALA A 68 17.51 19.46 -2.62
C ALA A 68 16.89 18.20 -1.97
N ASP A 69 15.76 17.73 -2.48
CA ASP A 69 15.08 16.56 -1.94
C ASP A 69 15.70 15.25 -2.45
N ILE A 70 16.22 15.24 -3.68
CA ILE A 70 17.06 14.15 -4.19
C ILE A 70 18.28 13.97 -3.30
N LYS A 71 18.94 15.08 -2.92
CA LYS A 71 20.10 15.03 -2.03
C LYS A 71 19.74 14.49 -0.64
N LYS A 72 18.64 14.98 -0.03
CA LYS A 72 18.16 14.45 1.26
C LYS A 72 17.88 12.95 1.19
N LEU A 73 17.24 12.49 0.11
CA LEU A 73 16.93 11.07 -0.09
C LEU A 73 18.22 10.24 -0.26
N ALA A 74 19.19 10.76 -1.01
CA ALA A 74 20.50 10.13 -1.18
C ALA A 74 21.21 9.95 0.18
N ASP A 75 21.28 11.03 0.97
CA ASP A 75 21.88 11.03 2.31
C ASP A 75 21.16 10.04 3.25
N ALA A 76 19.82 10.01 3.22
CA ALA A 76 19.02 9.11 4.05
C ALA A 76 19.14 7.62 3.67
N GLN A 77 19.42 7.33 2.40
CA GLN A 77 19.58 5.97 1.87
C GLN A 77 21.04 5.50 1.85
N GLY A 78 22.00 6.36 2.22
CA GLY A 78 23.42 6.06 2.07
C GLY A 78 23.85 5.86 0.61
N LYS A 79 23.16 6.53 -0.33
CA LYS A 79 23.40 6.47 -1.78
C LYS A 79 23.97 7.80 -2.28
N THR A 80 24.60 7.80 -3.44
CA THR A 80 24.99 9.05 -4.12
C THR A 80 23.79 9.67 -4.83
N VAL A 81 23.86 10.98 -5.07
CA VAL A 81 22.84 11.71 -5.85
C VAL A 81 22.66 11.09 -7.24
N GLU A 82 23.76 10.65 -7.87
CA GLU A 82 23.74 10.00 -9.18
C GLU A 82 23.01 8.66 -9.14
N GLN A 83 23.17 7.87 -8.08
CA GLN A 83 22.43 6.62 -7.90
C GLN A 83 20.93 6.87 -7.76
N ILE A 84 20.52 7.86 -6.95
CA ILE A 84 19.11 8.22 -6.82
C ILE A 84 18.54 8.73 -8.15
N LYS A 85 19.28 9.59 -8.87
CA LYS A 85 18.87 10.06 -10.20
C LYS A 85 18.73 8.92 -11.22
N ALA A 86 19.60 7.92 -11.16
CA ALA A 86 19.49 6.74 -12.00
C ALA A 86 18.22 5.93 -11.69
N ILE A 87 17.88 5.76 -10.40
CA ILE A 87 16.63 5.10 -9.98
C ILE A 87 15.43 5.91 -10.50
N ILE A 88 15.39 7.23 -10.28
CA ILE A 88 14.32 8.11 -10.76
C ILE A 88 14.14 7.99 -12.27
N ALA A 89 15.24 8.04 -13.03
CA ALA A 89 15.21 7.89 -14.47
C ALA A 89 14.72 6.51 -14.91
N SER A 90 15.02 5.44 -14.16
CA SER A 90 14.56 4.08 -14.46
C SER A 90 13.06 3.89 -14.24
N LEU A 91 12.43 4.70 -13.38
CA LEU A 91 11.00 4.67 -13.12
C LEU A 91 10.19 5.51 -14.11
N HIS A 92 10.86 6.31 -14.94
CA HIS A 92 10.21 7.14 -15.94
C HIS A 92 9.64 6.26 -17.07
N GLU A 93 8.34 6.43 -17.34
CA GLU A 93 7.63 5.69 -18.37
C GLU A 93 7.14 6.60 -19.47
N PHE A 94 7.12 6.11 -20.71
CA PHE A 94 6.62 6.88 -21.85
C PHE A 94 5.11 7.14 -21.74
N ASN A 95 4.33 6.17 -21.25
CA ASN A 95 2.88 6.28 -21.01
C ASN A 95 2.52 5.79 -19.60
N PRO A 96 2.64 6.64 -18.56
CA PRO A 96 2.35 6.27 -17.16
C PRO A 96 0.98 5.65 -16.91
N MET A 97 -0.04 6.04 -17.69
CA MET A 97 -1.40 5.50 -17.55
C MET A 97 -1.47 3.99 -17.81
N MET A 98 -0.60 3.46 -18.67
CA MET A 98 -0.57 2.04 -19.05
C MET A 98 0.68 1.31 -18.53
N GLY A 99 1.42 1.92 -17.61
CA GLY A 99 2.72 1.46 -17.14
C GLY A 99 2.68 0.45 -15.99
N HIS A 100 3.72 0.50 -15.16
CA HIS A 100 3.96 -0.36 -14.01
C HIS A 100 3.28 0.21 -12.76
N ARG A 101 2.00 -0.14 -12.61
CA ARG A 101 1.11 0.42 -11.61
C ARG A 101 -0.01 -0.56 -11.22
N GLY A 102 -0.80 -0.24 -10.19
CA GLY A 102 -1.90 -1.08 -9.70
C GLY A 102 -1.49 -2.53 -9.41
N LEU A 103 -2.30 -3.50 -9.85
CA LEU A 103 -2.05 -4.94 -9.68
C LEU A 103 -0.62 -5.35 -10.08
N ARG A 104 -0.10 -4.81 -11.19
CA ARG A 104 1.24 -5.14 -11.72
C ARG A 104 2.34 -4.76 -10.74
N LEU A 105 2.14 -3.65 -10.02
CA LEU A 105 3.07 -3.19 -9.00
C LEU A 105 3.03 -4.09 -7.77
N ALA A 106 1.83 -4.53 -7.36
CA ALA A 106 1.66 -5.50 -6.27
C ALA A 106 2.17 -6.90 -6.62
N VAL A 107 2.26 -7.26 -7.91
CA VAL A 107 2.91 -8.51 -8.34
C VAL A 107 4.43 -8.45 -8.12
N THR A 108 5.08 -7.33 -8.50
CA THR A 108 6.54 -7.18 -8.37
C THR A 108 6.99 -6.82 -6.95
N TYR A 109 6.15 -6.09 -6.20
CA TYR A 109 6.40 -5.63 -4.83
C TYR A 109 5.24 -6.05 -3.92
N PRO A 110 5.07 -7.36 -3.66
CA PRO A 110 3.97 -7.89 -2.85
C PRO A 110 3.92 -7.31 -1.43
N GLU A 111 5.06 -6.88 -0.89
CA GLU A 111 5.19 -6.20 0.39
C GLU A 111 4.29 -4.95 0.51
N ILE A 112 4.01 -4.24 -0.58
CA ILE A 112 3.07 -3.10 -0.59
C ILE A 112 1.66 -3.58 -0.26
N ALA A 113 1.18 -4.62 -0.95
CA ALA A 113 -0.15 -5.18 -0.71
C ALA A 113 -0.27 -5.77 0.70
N LYS A 114 0.80 -6.41 1.21
CA LYS A 114 0.86 -6.90 2.60
C LYS A 114 0.69 -5.75 3.60
N MET A 115 1.47 -4.67 3.46
CA MET A 115 1.39 -3.52 4.38
C MET A 115 0.01 -2.86 4.35
N GLN A 116 -0.55 -2.61 3.16
CA GLN A 116 -1.90 -2.05 3.04
C GLN A 116 -2.96 -2.96 3.67
N THR A 117 -2.85 -4.28 3.46
CA THR A 117 -3.75 -5.26 4.09
C THR A 117 -3.67 -5.20 5.61
N LYS A 118 -2.45 -5.19 6.18
CA LYS A 118 -2.26 -5.03 7.64
C LYS A 118 -2.92 -3.76 8.15
N ALA A 119 -2.70 -2.63 7.47
CA ALA A 119 -3.26 -1.34 7.86
C ALA A 119 -4.80 -1.37 7.88
N VAL A 120 -5.42 -1.89 6.81
CA VAL A 120 -6.88 -2.00 6.66
C VAL A 120 -7.48 -2.90 7.74
N ILE A 121 -6.94 -4.12 7.89
CA ILE A 121 -7.50 -5.13 8.79
C ILE A 121 -7.31 -4.75 10.25
N ARG A 122 -6.13 -4.27 10.64
CA ARG A 122 -5.89 -3.82 12.04
C ARG A 122 -6.79 -2.66 12.42
N ALA A 123 -6.96 -1.69 11.50
CA ALA A 123 -7.86 -0.56 11.73
C ALA A 123 -9.31 -1.03 11.93
N ALA A 124 -9.80 -1.91 11.05
CA ALA A 124 -11.13 -2.45 11.15
C ALA A 124 -11.35 -3.20 12.48
N ILE A 125 -10.40 -4.06 12.88
CA ILE A 125 -10.45 -4.80 14.14
C ILE A 125 -10.53 -3.84 15.33
N ASN A 126 -9.75 -2.77 15.33
CA ASN A 126 -9.74 -1.78 16.42
C ASN A 126 -11.09 -1.07 16.52
N VAL A 127 -11.65 -0.61 15.40
CA VAL A 127 -12.95 0.09 15.37
C VAL A 127 -14.08 -0.86 15.75
N GLN A 128 -14.09 -2.11 15.26
CA GLN A 128 -15.08 -3.12 15.65
C GLN A 128 -15.07 -3.43 17.16
N LYS A 129 -13.88 -3.42 17.79
CA LYS A 129 -13.74 -3.61 19.24
C LYS A 129 -14.24 -2.40 20.03
N ALA A 130 -14.03 -1.19 19.50
CA ALA A 130 -14.51 0.05 20.12
C ALA A 130 -16.04 0.20 20.00
N HIS A 131 -16.63 -0.30 18.91
CA HIS A 131 -18.06 -0.22 18.62
C HIS A 131 -18.65 -1.61 18.32
N PRO A 132 -18.94 -2.42 19.36
CA PRO A 132 -19.44 -3.79 19.19
C PRO A 132 -20.82 -3.89 18.52
N ASP A 133 -21.56 -2.79 18.45
CA ASP A 133 -22.87 -2.68 17.80
C ASP A 133 -22.79 -2.43 16.29
N TRP A 134 -21.60 -2.05 15.78
CA TRP A 134 -21.37 -1.88 14.35
C TRP A 134 -20.98 -3.21 13.68
N THR A 135 -21.13 -3.27 12.36
CA THR A 135 -20.62 -4.37 11.54
C THR A 135 -19.54 -3.83 10.61
N VAL A 136 -18.29 -3.85 11.06
CA VAL A 136 -17.15 -3.41 10.26
C VAL A 136 -16.63 -4.59 9.43
N ALA A 137 -16.94 -4.58 8.13
CA ALA A 137 -16.49 -5.58 7.17
C ALA A 137 -15.73 -4.89 6.02
N PRO A 138 -14.39 -4.90 6.02
CA PRO A 138 -13.59 -4.27 4.98
C PRO A 138 -13.78 -4.92 3.61
N GLU A 139 -13.92 -4.10 2.57
CA GLU A 139 -13.86 -4.55 1.18
C GLU A 139 -12.54 -4.09 0.55
N ILE A 140 -11.66 -5.03 0.22
CA ILE A 140 -10.36 -4.75 -0.39
C ILE A 140 -10.49 -4.88 -1.91
N MET A 141 -10.15 -3.82 -2.65
CA MET A 141 -10.26 -3.78 -4.11
C MET A 141 -8.89 -3.62 -4.76
N ILE A 142 -8.52 -4.59 -5.59
CA ILE A 142 -7.27 -4.57 -6.37
C ILE A 142 -7.52 -3.86 -7.72
N PRO A 143 -6.78 -2.79 -8.05
CA PRO A 143 -6.95 -2.05 -9.30
C PRO A 143 -6.19 -2.69 -10.47
N LEU A 144 -6.62 -2.40 -11.70
CA LEU A 144 -5.96 -2.73 -12.97
C LEU A 144 -5.74 -4.23 -13.22
N SER A 145 -6.71 -5.06 -12.84
CA SER A 145 -6.68 -6.49 -13.17
C SER A 145 -7.00 -6.74 -14.64
N CYS A 146 -6.15 -7.55 -15.29
CA CYS A 146 -6.36 -8.01 -16.67
C CYS A 146 -6.40 -9.54 -16.79
N ASP A 147 -5.74 -10.25 -15.88
CA ASP A 147 -5.59 -11.71 -15.94
C ASP A 147 -5.93 -12.34 -14.59
N ALA A 148 -6.66 -13.46 -14.64
CA ALA A 148 -7.13 -14.15 -13.44
C ALA A 148 -5.98 -14.69 -12.57
N LYS A 149 -4.82 -15.04 -13.16
CA LYS A 149 -3.65 -15.53 -12.42
C LYS A 149 -2.92 -14.40 -11.71
N GLU A 150 -2.79 -13.23 -12.35
CA GLU A 150 -2.24 -12.04 -11.70
C GLU A 150 -3.09 -11.64 -10.50
N LEU A 151 -4.42 -11.57 -10.70
CA LEU A 151 -5.35 -11.27 -9.61
C LEU A 151 -5.27 -12.31 -8.50
N LYS A 152 -5.23 -13.61 -8.87
CA LYS A 152 -5.10 -14.69 -7.89
C LYS A 152 -3.82 -14.55 -7.07
N TYR A 153 -2.69 -14.25 -7.71
CA TYR A 153 -1.40 -14.09 -7.02
C TYR A 153 -1.49 -13.03 -5.92
N VAL A 154 -1.98 -11.83 -6.25
CA VAL A 154 -2.10 -10.75 -5.26
C VAL A 154 -3.21 -11.04 -4.25
N LYS A 155 -4.33 -11.63 -4.67
CA LYS A 155 -5.39 -12.05 -3.77
C LYS A 155 -4.91 -13.06 -2.72
N ASP A 156 -4.10 -14.04 -3.11
CA ASP A 156 -3.57 -15.04 -2.16
C ASP A 156 -2.71 -14.35 -1.08
N ILE A 157 -1.89 -13.37 -1.46
CA ILE A 157 -1.08 -12.57 -0.52
C ILE A 157 -1.96 -11.75 0.44
N VAL A 158 -3.01 -11.11 -0.09
CA VAL A 158 -3.96 -10.32 0.72
C VAL A 158 -4.70 -11.23 1.70
N VAL A 159 -5.20 -12.37 1.23
CA VAL A 159 -5.94 -13.32 2.08
C VAL A 159 -5.04 -13.88 3.18
N GLU A 160 -3.84 -14.34 2.83
CA GLU A 160 -2.87 -14.86 3.81
C GLU A 160 -2.55 -13.81 4.88
N THR A 161 -2.33 -12.56 4.47
CA THR A 161 -2.01 -11.47 5.40
C THR A 161 -3.20 -11.09 6.28
N ALA A 162 -4.40 -10.97 5.70
CA ALA A 162 -5.61 -10.62 6.43
C ALA A 162 -5.98 -11.70 7.46
N ASP A 163 -5.96 -12.97 7.04
CA ASP A 163 -6.27 -14.10 7.92
C ASP A 163 -5.28 -14.21 9.08
N ALA A 164 -3.99 -13.96 8.83
CA ALA A 164 -2.97 -13.94 9.87
C ALA A 164 -3.21 -12.82 10.91
N GLU A 165 -3.57 -11.61 10.47
CA GLU A 165 -3.87 -10.49 11.38
C GLU A 165 -5.16 -10.71 12.18
N ILE A 166 -6.20 -11.26 11.55
CA ILE A 166 -7.48 -11.61 12.21
C ILE A 166 -7.25 -12.69 13.27
N ALA A 167 -6.51 -13.75 12.92
CA ALA A 167 -6.18 -14.83 13.83
C ALA A 167 -5.32 -14.35 15.01
N ALA A 168 -4.30 -13.52 14.74
CA ALA A 168 -3.45 -12.95 15.79
C ALA A 168 -4.23 -12.07 16.78
N ALA A 169 -5.28 -11.39 16.30
CA ALA A 169 -6.14 -10.57 17.14
C ALA A 169 -7.26 -11.35 17.85
N GLY A 170 -7.42 -12.65 17.57
CA GLY A 170 -8.52 -13.47 18.08
C GLY A 170 -9.90 -13.00 17.63
N SER A 171 -9.99 -12.36 16.47
CA SER A 171 -11.24 -11.82 15.91
C SER A 171 -11.91 -12.82 14.96
N ASP A 172 -13.22 -12.73 14.79
CA ASP A 172 -14.02 -13.46 13.81
C ASP A 172 -14.43 -12.60 12.59
N MET A 173 -13.82 -11.41 12.48
CA MET A 173 -14.05 -10.41 11.45
C MET A 173 -14.09 -11.01 10.05
N LYS A 174 -15.03 -10.51 9.24
CA LYS A 174 -15.15 -10.84 7.81
C LYS A 174 -14.63 -9.69 6.97
N TYR A 175 -14.13 -10.04 5.80
CA TYR A 175 -13.67 -9.10 4.79
C TYR A 175 -13.92 -9.70 3.41
N GLU A 176 -13.96 -8.84 2.40
CA GLU A 176 -14.07 -9.24 1.00
C GLU A 176 -12.83 -8.79 0.21
N VAL A 177 -12.45 -9.59 -0.78
CA VAL A 177 -11.38 -9.23 -1.72
C VAL A 177 -11.94 -9.30 -3.13
N GLY A 178 -12.05 -8.14 -3.76
CA GLY A 178 -12.55 -7.92 -5.11
C GLY A 178 -11.50 -7.29 -6.02
N THR A 179 -11.93 -7.00 -7.23
CA THR A 179 -11.11 -6.35 -8.26
C THR A 179 -11.91 -5.28 -8.99
N MET A 180 -11.20 -4.27 -9.48
CA MET A 180 -11.78 -3.33 -10.43
C MET A 180 -11.83 -3.96 -11.83
N ILE A 181 -12.94 -3.75 -12.55
CA ILE A 181 -13.10 -4.12 -13.96
C ILE A 181 -12.94 -2.83 -14.78
N GLU A 182 -11.71 -2.51 -15.11
CA GLU A 182 -11.33 -1.25 -15.77
C GLU A 182 -10.38 -1.45 -16.96
N ILE A 183 -9.98 -2.69 -17.23
CA ILE A 183 -9.22 -3.06 -18.42
C ILE A 183 -10.12 -3.91 -19.33
N PRO A 184 -10.22 -3.58 -20.63
CA PRO A 184 -11.02 -4.35 -21.60
C PRO A 184 -10.62 -5.81 -21.76
#